data_AF-A0A8G1EED3-F1
#
_entry.id   AF-A0A8G1EED3-F1
#
_cell.length_a   1.000
_cell.length_b   1.000
_cell.length_c   1.000
_cell.angle_alpha   90.00
_cell.angle_beta   90.00
_cell.angle_gamma   90.00
#
_symmetry.space_group_name_H-M   'P 1'
#
loop_
_entity.id
_entity.type
_entity.pdbx_description
1 polymer ?
#
loop_
_entity_poly.entity_id
_entity_poly.type
_entity_poly.pdbx_seq_one_letter_code
_entity_poly.pdbx_strand_id
1 'polypeptide(L)'
;METIYQVLALAVLASSMVTGFIIFRMLGMKLALHFGALMLALVATLAALATGIPALALAAAALQVLATVTAFTQVWATFKYSFQTSPGFAPHLAMVTMLPVLAAASVLL
;
A
#
# COMPACT_ATOMS: atom_id res chain seq x y z
N MET A 1 -7.17 18.31 5.68
CA MET A 1 -7.46 17.07 4.94
C MET A 1 -7.55 17.38 3.47
N GLU A 2 -6.40 17.40 2.84
CA GLU A 2 -6.24 17.75 1.44
C GLU A 2 -6.63 16.57 0.52
N THR A 3 -7.69 16.77 -0.27
CA THR A 3 -8.28 15.74 -1.14
C THR A 3 -7.31 15.28 -2.23
N ILE A 4 -6.42 16.17 -2.70
CA ILE A 4 -5.44 15.86 -3.75
C ILE A 4 -4.51 14.71 -3.33
N TYR A 5 -4.04 14.68 -2.08
CA TYR A 5 -3.15 13.61 -1.61
C TYR A 5 -3.87 12.27 -1.48
N GLN A 6 -5.18 12.27 -1.19
CA GLN A 6 -5.99 11.04 -1.21
C GLN A 6 -6.17 10.50 -2.62
N VAL A 7 -6.34 11.37 -3.61
CA VAL A 7 -6.41 10.98 -5.03
C VAL A 7 -5.07 10.40 -5.49
N LEU A 8 -3.96 11.01 -5.11
CA LEU A 8 -2.62 10.47 -5.38
C LEU A 8 -2.40 9.11 -4.68
N ALA A 9 -2.80 8.99 -3.41
CA ALA A 9 -2.73 7.73 -2.68
C ALA A 9 -3.58 6.64 -3.36
N LEU A 10 -4.78 6.99 -3.84
CA LEU A 10 -5.65 6.09 -4.58
C LEU A 10 -4.99 5.59 -5.88
N ALA A 11 -4.35 6.49 -6.64
CA ALA A 11 -3.63 6.12 -7.85
C ALA A 11 -2.45 5.16 -7.56
N VAL A 12 -1.71 5.41 -6.49
CA VAL A 12 -0.64 4.52 -6.02
C VAL A 12 -1.20 3.18 -5.57
N LEU A 13 -2.30 3.14 -4.81
CA LEU A 13 -2.95 1.90 -4.35
C LEU A 13 -3.45 1.06 -5.54
N ALA A 14 -4.10 1.69 -6.52
CA ALA A 14 -4.56 1.01 -7.73
C ALA A 14 -3.39 0.41 -8.53
N SER A 15 -2.29 1.15 -8.68
CA SER A 15 -1.06 0.66 -9.32
C SER A 15 -0.38 -0.46 -8.50
N SER A 16 -0.45 -0.33 -7.17
CA SER A 16 0.09 -1.30 -6.21
C SER A 16 -0.71 -2.60 -6.19
N MET A 17 -1.99 -2.60 -6.57
CA MET A 17 -2.77 -3.82 -6.77
C MET A 17 -2.20 -4.69 -7.89
N VAL A 18 -1.85 -4.08 -9.03
CA VAL A 18 -1.30 -4.80 -10.17
C VAL A 18 0.08 -5.36 -9.84
N THR A 19 0.97 -4.51 -9.31
CA THR A 19 2.34 -4.92 -8.95
C THR A 19 2.36 -5.89 -7.77
N GLY A 20 1.47 -5.72 -6.78
CA GLY A 20 1.30 -6.61 -5.64
C GLY A 20 0.78 -7.98 -6.06
N PHE A 21 -0.11 -8.05 -7.06
CA PHE A 21 -0.57 -9.32 -7.62
C PHE A 21 0.57 -10.08 -8.33
N ILE A 22 1.45 -9.38 -9.05
CA ILE A 22 2.64 -10.00 -9.66
C ILE A 22 3.55 -10.59 -8.57
N ILE A 23 3.78 -9.86 -7.48
CA ILE A 23 4.56 -10.37 -6.33
C ILE A 23 3.85 -11.55 -5.66
N PHE A 24 2.53 -11.50 -5.52
CA PHE A 24 1.75 -12.61 -4.98
C PHE A 24 1.91 -13.87 -5.84
N ARG A 25 2.03 -13.73 -7.16
CA ARG A 25 2.32 -14.88 -8.05
C ARG A 25 3.73 -15.44 -7.85
N MET A 26 4.69 -14.60 -7.45
CA MET A 26 6.08 -15.03 -7.18
C MET A 26 6.26 -15.66 -5.79
N LEU A 27 5.59 -15.13 -4.76
CA LEU A 27 5.75 -15.56 -3.35
C LEU A 27 4.61 -16.43 -2.83
N GLY A 28 3.50 -16.51 -3.57
CA GLY A 28 2.28 -17.22 -3.20
C GLY A 28 1.65 -16.67 -1.92
N MET A 29 1.11 -17.60 -1.12
CA MET A 29 0.42 -17.33 0.14
C MET A 29 1.26 -16.55 1.18
N LYS A 30 2.59 -16.49 1.01
CA LYS A 30 3.46 -15.69 1.88
C LYS A 30 3.15 -14.19 1.84
N LEU A 31 2.49 -13.69 0.80
CA LEU A 31 2.10 -12.28 0.64
C LEU A 31 0.61 -12.02 0.95
N ALA A 32 -0.13 -13.01 1.49
CA ALA A 32 -1.58 -12.90 1.66
C ALA A 32 -2.00 -11.73 2.58
N LEU A 33 -1.27 -11.52 3.70
CA LEU A 33 -1.58 -10.45 4.65
C LEU A 33 -1.39 -9.06 4.03
N HIS A 34 -0.30 -8.86 3.29
CA HIS A 34 -0.04 -7.62 2.58
C HIS A 34 -1.09 -7.36 1.50
N PHE A 35 -1.44 -8.37 0.71
CA PHE A 35 -2.46 -8.20 -0.32
C PHE A 35 -3.83 -7.86 0.27
N GLY A 36 -4.18 -8.47 1.42
CA GLY A 36 -5.37 -8.11 2.19
C GLY A 36 -5.32 -6.67 2.71
N ALA A 37 -4.20 -6.24 3.29
CA ALA A 37 -4.02 -4.88 3.76
C ALA A 37 -4.14 -3.86 2.62
N LEU A 38 -3.59 -4.18 1.44
CA LEU A 38 -3.61 -3.30 0.27
C LEU A 38 -5.03 -3.14 -0.30
N MET A 39 -5.80 -4.23 -0.34
CA MET A 39 -7.22 -4.21 -0.70
C MET A 39 -8.06 -3.39 0.28
N LEU A 40 -7.85 -3.56 1.59
CA LEU A 40 -8.55 -2.79 2.60
C LEU A 40 -8.19 -1.30 2.51
N ALA A 41 -6.92 -0.96 2.29
CA ALA A 41 -6.48 0.42 2.09
C ALA A 41 -7.12 1.03 0.84
N LEU A 42 -7.22 0.28 -0.27
CA LEU A 42 -7.88 0.72 -1.50
C LEU A 42 -9.35 1.06 -1.26
N VAL A 43 -10.11 0.13 -0.66
CA VAL A 43 -11.54 0.31 -0.39
C VAL A 43 -11.79 1.45 0.59
N ALA A 44 -10.98 1.55 1.65
CA ALA A 44 -11.10 2.64 2.62
C ALA A 44 -10.80 4.01 1.99
N THR A 45 -9.80 4.09 1.10
CA THR A 45 -9.45 5.33 0.41
C THR A 45 -10.55 5.76 -0.57
N LEU A 46 -11.14 4.81 -1.30
CA LEU A 46 -12.32 5.06 -2.14
C LEU A 46 -13.52 5.54 -1.32
N ALA A 47 -13.81 4.88 -0.19
CA ALA A 47 -14.91 5.26 0.69
C ALA A 47 -14.70 6.66 1.30
N ALA A 48 -13.46 6.99 1.70
CA ALA A 48 -13.10 8.31 2.21
C ALA A 48 -13.34 9.41 1.16
N LEU A 49 -12.89 9.19 -0.09
CA LEU A 49 -13.11 10.11 -1.20
C LEU A 49 -14.58 10.26 -1.57
N ALA A 50 -15.34 9.17 -1.58
CA ALA A 50 -16.75 9.19 -1.98
C ALA A 50 -17.66 9.88 -0.95
N THR A 51 -17.32 9.80 0.34
CA THR A 51 -18.17 10.30 1.43
C THR A 51 -17.70 11.61 2.04
N GLY A 52 -16.41 11.93 1.91
CA GLY A 52 -15.80 13.07 2.59
C GLY A 52 -15.74 12.97 4.11
N ILE A 53 -16.05 11.80 4.70
CA ILE A 53 -16.08 11.62 6.16
C ILE A 53 -14.64 11.60 6.71
N PRO A 54 -14.25 12.52 7.62
CA PRO A 54 -12.88 12.60 8.13
C PRO A 54 -12.40 11.32 8.84
N ALA A 55 -13.31 10.63 9.55
CA ALA A 55 -12.99 9.37 10.22
C ALA A 55 -12.57 8.26 9.23
N LEU A 56 -13.20 8.21 8.05
CA LEU A 56 -12.84 7.23 7.01
C LEU A 56 -11.48 7.55 6.38
N ALA A 57 -11.14 8.82 6.24
CA ALA A 57 -9.83 9.22 5.76
C ALA A 57 -8.70 8.86 6.73
N LEU A 58 -8.93 9.01 8.05
CA LEU A 58 -7.97 8.55 9.06
C LEU A 58 -7.81 7.03 9.03
N ALA A 59 -8.92 6.29 8.90
CA ALA A 59 -8.87 4.85 8.75
C ALA A 59 -8.11 4.41 7.48
N ALA A 60 -8.36 5.10 6.35
CA ALA A 60 -7.64 4.88 5.11
C ALA A 60 -6.13 5.14 5.26
N ALA A 61 -5.75 6.26 5.87
CA ALA A 61 -4.35 6.59 6.15
C ALA A 61 -3.67 5.52 7.02
N ALA A 62 -4.34 5.04 8.07
CA ALA A 62 -3.80 3.96 8.90
C ALA A 62 -3.61 2.65 8.11
N LEU A 63 -4.57 2.29 7.26
CA LEU A 63 -4.48 1.10 6.41
C LEU A 63 -3.38 1.22 5.34
N GLN A 64 -3.16 2.42 4.80
CA GLN A 64 -2.06 2.71 3.86
C GLN A 64 -0.68 2.49 4.51
N VAL A 65 -0.51 2.92 5.76
CA VAL A 65 0.71 2.65 6.54
C VAL A 65 0.85 1.15 6.81
N LEU A 66 -0.24 0.47 7.20
CA LEU A 66 -0.22 -0.96 7.47
C LEU A 66 0.08 -1.79 6.21
N ALA A 67 -0.43 -1.40 5.05
CA ALA A 67 -0.08 -1.98 3.75
C ALA A 67 1.43 -1.87 3.49
N THR A 68 2.04 -0.75 3.85
CA THR A 68 3.50 -0.55 3.72
C THR A 68 4.28 -1.48 4.65
N VAL A 69 3.92 -1.51 5.94
CA VAL A 69 4.60 -2.36 6.94
C VAL A 69 4.52 -3.83 6.56
N THR A 70 3.33 -4.30 6.14
CA THR A 70 3.12 -5.68 5.72
C THR A 70 3.91 -6.04 4.45
N ALA A 71 4.13 -5.08 3.53
CA ALA A 71 4.97 -5.31 2.35
C ALA A 71 6.40 -5.66 2.76
N PHE A 72 6.99 -4.86 3.65
CA PHE A 72 8.36 -5.08 4.12
C PHE A 72 8.51 -6.37 4.92
N THR A 73 7.61 -6.62 5.87
CA THR A 73 7.72 -7.80 6.74
C THR A 73 7.58 -9.10 5.95
N GLN A 74 6.72 -9.14 4.93
CA GLN A 74 6.49 -10.34 4.12
C GLN A 74 7.54 -10.55 3.02
N VAL A 75 8.19 -9.49 2.53
CA VAL A 75 9.29 -9.59 1.54
C VAL A 75 10.66 -9.73 2.20
N TRP A 76 10.78 -9.49 3.52
CA TRP A 76 12.05 -9.49 4.25
C TRP A 76 12.91 -10.75 4.04
N ALA A 77 12.29 -11.94 4.09
CA ALA A 77 13.00 -13.19 3.87
C ALA A 77 13.64 -13.24 2.47
N THR A 78 12.95 -12.72 1.46
CA THR A 78 13.46 -12.66 0.08
C THR A 78 14.67 -11.73 -0.02
N PHE A 79 14.64 -10.59 0.67
CA PHE A 79 15.79 -9.70 0.74
C PHE A 79 17.00 -10.33 1.41
N LYS A 80 16.78 -11.10 2.48
CA LYS A 80 17.85 -11.71 3.26
C LYS A 80 18.46 -12.94 2.58
N TYR A 81 17.65 -13.75 1.91
CA TYR A 81 18.04 -15.09 1.46
C TYR A 81 18.04 -15.27 -0.06
N SER A 82 17.52 -14.31 -0.83
CA SER A 82 17.38 -14.42 -2.29
C SER A 82 17.72 -13.11 -2.99
N PHE A 83 18.91 -12.58 -2.70
CA PHE A 83 19.34 -11.26 -3.16
C PHE A 83 19.33 -11.13 -4.69
N GLN A 84 19.67 -12.16 -5.46
CA GLN A 84 19.72 -12.09 -6.93
C GLN A 84 18.33 -11.90 -7.57
N THR A 85 17.26 -12.38 -6.93
CA THR A 85 15.88 -12.22 -7.40
C THR A 85 15.16 -11.06 -6.72
N SER A 86 15.77 -10.47 -5.69
CA SER A 86 15.21 -9.36 -4.93
C SER A 86 14.92 -8.06 -5.72
N PRO A 87 15.65 -7.71 -6.81
CA PRO A 87 15.31 -6.52 -7.60
C PRO A 87 13.92 -6.57 -8.23
N GLY A 88 13.35 -7.77 -8.44
CA GLY A 88 12.00 -7.94 -8.98
C GLY A 88 10.89 -7.39 -8.08
N PHE A 89 11.16 -7.19 -6.78
CA PHE A 89 10.19 -6.63 -5.82
C PHE A 89 10.31 -5.11 -5.66
N ALA A 90 11.40 -4.50 -6.15
CA ALA A 90 11.70 -3.09 -5.97
C ALA A 90 10.63 -2.14 -6.52
N PRO A 91 10.04 -2.36 -7.72
CA PRO A 91 9.02 -1.45 -8.25
C PRO A 91 7.77 -1.35 -7.36
N HIS A 92 7.32 -2.49 -6.83
CA HIS A 92 6.18 -2.51 -5.93
C HIS A 92 6.52 -1.84 -4.59
N LEU A 93 7.68 -2.17 -4.02
CA LEU A 93 8.10 -1.59 -2.75
C LEU A 93 8.27 -0.08 -2.84
N ALA A 94 8.82 0.43 -3.95
CA ALA A 94 8.87 1.86 -4.22
C ALA A 94 7.47 2.49 -4.19
N MET A 95 6.49 1.87 -4.85
CA MET A 95 5.10 2.36 -4.84
C MET A 95 4.49 2.36 -3.44
N VAL A 96 4.53 1.24 -2.73
CA VAL A 96 3.93 1.17 -1.39
C VAL A 96 4.65 2.05 -0.38
N THR A 97 5.95 2.30 -0.51
CA THR A 97 6.67 3.25 0.34
C THR A 97 6.27 4.71 0.17
N MET A 98 5.59 5.07 -0.94
CA MET A 98 5.03 6.41 -1.08
C MET A 98 3.77 6.60 -0.22
N LEU A 99 3.07 5.52 0.11
CA LEU A 99 1.78 5.57 0.80
C LEU A 99 1.83 6.25 2.18
N PRO A 100 2.81 6.01 3.06
CA PRO A 100 2.87 6.69 4.36
C PRO A 100 3.04 8.20 4.22
N VAL A 101 3.80 8.66 3.22
CA VAL A 101 4.01 10.09 2.96
C VAL A 101 2.73 10.73 2.45
N LEU A 102 2.05 10.08 1.50
CA LEU A 102 0.76 10.55 0.98
C LEU A 102 -0.34 10.52 2.05
N ALA A 103 -0.36 9.49 2.89
CA ALA A 103 -1.26 9.37 4.03
C ALA A 103 -1.06 10.53 5.01
N ALA A 104 0.20 10.79 5.41
CA ALA A 104 0.54 11.90 6.30
C ALA A 104 0.15 13.24 5.68
N ALA A 105 0.50 13.49 4.42
CA ALA A 105 0.14 14.71 3.70
C ALA A 105 -1.38 14.90 3.63
N SER A 106 -2.15 13.83 3.41
CA SER A 106 -3.61 13.92 3.33
C SER A 106 -4.30 14.25 4.66
N VAL A 107 -3.65 13.97 5.79
CA VAL A 107 -4.21 14.18 7.13
C VAL A 107 -3.70 15.47 7.77
N LEU A 108 -2.41 15.76 7.61
CA LEU A 108 -1.72 16.88 8.27
C LEU A 108 -1.84 18.21 7.52
N LEU A 109 -2.08 18.16 6.21
CA LEU A 109 -2.39 19.32 5.36
C LEU A 109 -3.90 19.30 5.10
#